data_AF-G4NC03-F1
#
_entry.id   AF-G4NC03-F1
#
_cell.length_a   1.000
_cell.length_b   1.000
_cell.length_c   1.000
_cell.angle_alpha   90.00
_cell.angle_beta   90.00
_cell.angle_gamma   90.00
#
_symmetry.space_group_name_H-M   'P 1'
#
loop_
_entity.id
_entity.type
_entity.pdbx_description
1 polymer ?
#
loop_
_entity_poly.entity_id
_entity_poly.type
_entity_poly.pdbx_seq_one_letter_code
_entity_poly.pdbx_strand_id
1 'polypeptide(L)'
;MKGSKLIRPAQQLLQSRLQQQQFPTTKTPSISSQLWQIRLNSSDTSSSSKTSPEAAKIVDVLTEELDLETPPKPQLQDSPAKEIQEELARFPRSLQTLHLQPLRRETQYGIPSCDLQLRAYSARPIEFFSDFALRAAYYLGLPAFGPTPLPRIVQRWTVPRSHFIFKKSQENYERITLRRLIQIRDGNPETVQIWLAFLQKHAYPGVGMKANMWEFGALDAAKEMDEAAKKAAADIESSWVHFGQKKPLGSVKDVKEMLQKERVTLAGGR
;
A
#
# COMPACT_ATOMS: atom_id res chain seq x y z
N MET A 1 70.67 25.38 18.55
CA MET A 1 70.21 24.61 17.37
C MET A 1 71.04 23.33 17.29
N LYS A 2 70.49 22.18 17.68
CA LYS A 2 71.17 20.87 17.62
C LYS A 2 70.32 19.95 16.75
N GLY A 3 70.92 19.46 15.66
CA GLY A 3 70.26 18.70 14.60
C GLY A 3 69.83 17.30 15.03
N SER A 4 68.65 16.90 14.56
CA SER A 4 68.11 15.55 14.69
C SER A 4 68.50 14.72 13.46
N LYS A 5 69.12 13.57 13.71
CA LYS A 5 69.36 12.50 12.75
C LYS A 5 68.02 11.82 12.44
N LEU A 6 67.67 11.69 11.16
CA LEU A 6 66.62 10.78 10.71
C LEU A 6 67.16 9.84 9.63
N ILE A 7 67.06 8.58 9.99
CA ILE A 7 67.53 7.38 9.30
C ILE A 7 66.58 7.07 8.14
N ARG A 8 67.13 6.77 6.96
CA ARG A 8 66.53 5.84 5.98
C ARG A 8 67.40 4.58 5.99
N PRO A 9 66.85 3.36 5.80
CA PRO A 9 66.74 2.84 4.43
C PRO A 9 65.54 1.88 4.22
N ALA A 10 64.93 1.91 3.03
CA ALA A 10 65.10 0.95 1.93
C ALA A 10 64.38 -0.40 2.12
N GLN A 11 63.36 -0.63 1.27
CA GLN A 11 63.26 -1.85 0.48
C GLN A 11 62.31 -1.58 -0.71
N GLN A 12 62.91 -1.51 -1.89
CA GLN A 12 62.26 -1.83 -3.16
C GLN A 12 62.04 -3.35 -3.18
N LEU A 13 60.95 -3.83 -3.79
CA LEU A 13 61.05 -4.89 -4.80
C LEU A 13 59.72 -5.11 -5.55
N LEU A 14 59.84 -4.88 -6.85
CA LEU A 14 59.09 -5.34 -8.01
C LEU A 14 57.95 -6.36 -7.81
N GLN A 15 56.83 -5.99 -8.42
CA GLN A 15 56.04 -6.79 -9.36
C GLN A 15 56.65 -8.16 -9.75
N SER A 16 55.96 -9.24 -9.40
CA SER A 16 55.77 -10.41 -10.28
C SER A 16 54.94 -11.50 -9.57
N ARG A 17 53.65 -11.59 -9.90
CA ARG A 17 52.92 -12.88 -9.99
C ARG A 17 51.51 -12.66 -10.53
N LEU A 18 51.46 -12.31 -11.81
CA LEU A 18 50.38 -12.69 -12.69
C LEU A 18 50.57 -14.18 -13.00
N GLN A 19 49.97 -15.07 -12.19
CA GLN A 19 49.42 -16.35 -12.63
C GLN A 19 48.82 -17.14 -11.46
N GLN A 20 47.58 -17.56 -11.69
CA GLN A 20 46.91 -18.74 -11.14
C GLN A 20 46.46 -18.66 -9.67
N GLN A 21 45.26 -18.13 -9.48
CA GLN A 21 44.25 -18.87 -8.71
C GLN A 21 42.91 -18.82 -9.46
N GLN A 22 42.66 -19.88 -10.22
CA GLN A 22 41.33 -20.23 -10.70
C GLN A 22 40.56 -20.78 -9.50
N PHE A 23 39.53 -20.06 -9.06
CA PHE A 23 38.51 -20.64 -8.20
C PHE A 23 37.69 -21.66 -9.01
N PRO A 24 37.29 -22.79 -8.42
CA PRO A 24 36.55 -23.81 -9.15
C PRO A 24 35.23 -23.22 -9.67
N THR A 25 35.02 -23.26 -10.98
CA THR A 25 33.71 -23.02 -11.58
C THR A 25 32.83 -24.21 -11.23
N THR A 26 32.03 -24.08 -10.18
CA THR A 26 30.89 -24.99 -10.01
C THR A 26 29.92 -24.70 -11.14
N LYS A 27 29.78 -25.68 -12.03
CA LYS A 27 28.70 -25.71 -13.03
C LYS A 27 27.39 -25.79 -12.26
N THR A 28 26.71 -24.67 -12.05
CA THR A 28 25.30 -24.66 -11.67
C THR A 28 24.51 -25.21 -12.85
N PRO A 29 23.76 -26.32 -12.70
CA PRO A 29 22.81 -26.69 -13.73
C PRO A 29 21.75 -25.59 -13.83
N SER A 30 21.60 -25.07 -15.05
CA SER A 30 20.46 -24.27 -15.49
C SER A 30 19.18 -25.09 -15.25
N ILE A 31 18.53 -24.83 -14.12
CA ILE A 31 17.19 -25.36 -13.85
C ILE A 31 16.23 -24.38 -14.51
N SER A 32 15.74 -24.85 -15.65
CA SER A 32 14.66 -24.32 -16.47
C SER A 32 13.54 -23.71 -15.63
N SER A 33 13.11 -22.54 -16.10
CA SER A 33 11.98 -21.72 -15.67
C SER A 33 10.63 -22.41 -15.88
N GLN A 34 10.39 -23.54 -15.21
CA GLN A 34 9.09 -24.22 -15.18
C GLN A 34 8.93 -24.94 -13.85
N LEU A 35 8.55 -24.23 -12.78
CA LEU A 35 8.05 -24.85 -11.54
C LEU A 35 7.31 -23.82 -10.65
N TRP A 36 6.45 -23.00 -11.26
CA TRP A 36 5.47 -22.15 -10.57
C TRP A 36 4.03 -22.37 -11.09
N GLN A 37 3.80 -23.53 -11.69
CA GLN A 37 2.47 -24.08 -11.93
C GLN A 37 2.45 -25.45 -11.28
N ILE A 38 1.75 -25.58 -10.15
CA ILE A 38 1.23 -26.78 -9.45
C ILE A 38 0.98 -26.39 -7.97
N ARG A 39 0.37 -25.23 -7.73
CA ARG A 39 -0.18 -24.92 -6.39
C ARG A 39 -1.41 -24.03 -6.47
N LEU A 40 -2.40 -24.46 -7.25
CA LEU A 40 -3.72 -23.84 -7.25
C LEU A 40 -4.91 -24.80 -7.24
N ASN A 41 -4.72 -26.12 -7.13
CA ASN A 41 -5.84 -27.04 -6.97
C ASN A 41 -5.61 -27.95 -5.76
N SER A 42 -6.03 -27.48 -4.58
CA SER A 42 -6.34 -28.37 -3.45
C SER A 42 -7.37 -27.70 -2.55
N SER A 43 -8.63 -27.87 -2.92
CA SER A 43 -9.73 -27.86 -1.97
C SER A 43 -10.80 -28.80 -2.50
N ASP A 44 -10.66 -30.08 -2.17
CA ASP A 44 -11.79 -30.99 -2.09
C ASP A 44 -11.79 -31.62 -0.70
N THR A 45 -12.85 -31.36 0.05
CA THR A 45 -13.37 -32.29 1.06
C THR A 45 -14.88 -32.36 0.91
N SER A 46 -15.37 -33.60 0.84
CA SER A 46 -16.76 -34.08 0.90
C SER A 46 -17.59 -33.84 -0.36
N SER A 47 -18.33 -34.79 -0.93
CA SER A 47 -18.74 -36.13 -0.52
C SER A 47 -19.45 -36.82 -1.69
N SER A 48 -19.53 -38.17 -1.65
CA SER A 48 -20.45 -39.04 -2.43
C SER A 48 -20.17 -39.15 -3.93
N SER A 49 -20.27 -40.29 -4.63
CA SER A 49 -20.27 -41.73 -4.38
C SER A 49 -20.21 -42.38 -5.78
N LYS A 50 -19.81 -43.65 -5.86
CA LYS A 50 -19.47 -44.43 -7.06
C LYS A 50 -20.60 -44.50 -8.12
N THR A 51 -20.24 -44.45 -9.41
CA THR A 51 -20.38 -45.56 -10.40
C THR A 51 -20.02 -45.09 -11.82
N SER A 52 -19.23 -45.89 -12.53
CA SER A 52 -19.00 -45.81 -13.98
C SER A 52 -19.86 -46.88 -14.66
N PRO A 53 -20.51 -46.61 -15.81
CA PRO A 53 -20.84 -47.66 -16.75
C PRO A 53 -19.86 -47.60 -17.93
N GLU A 54 -18.90 -48.51 -17.87
CA GLU A 54 -18.26 -49.13 -19.02
C GLU A 54 -19.33 -49.91 -19.81
N ALA A 55 -20.14 -49.22 -20.60
CA ALA A 55 -21.16 -49.83 -21.47
C ALA A 55 -21.70 -48.84 -22.52
N ALA A 56 -20.83 -48.27 -23.36
CA ALA A 56 -21.30 -47.52 -24.54
C ALA A 56 -20.42 -47.72 -25.79
N LYS A 57 -19.50 -48.70 -25.78
CA LYS A 57 -18.71 -49.08 -26.96
C LYS A 57 -19.32 -50.25 -27.77
N ILE A 58 -20.62 -50.51 -27.62
CA ILE A 58 -21.30 -51.64 -28.29
C ILE A 58 -22.43 -51.18 -29.23
N VAL A 59 -22.66 -49.88 -29.41
CA VAL A 59 -23.79 -49.37 -30.24
C VAL A 59 -23.31 -48.58 -31.48
N ASP A 60 -22.10 -48.86 -31.98
CA ASP A 60 -21.59 -48.28 -33.24
C ASP A 60 -21.69 -49.24 -34.44
N VAL A 61 -22.48 -50.32 -34.35
CA VAL A 61 -22.52 -51.37 -35.41
C VAL A 61 -23.92 -51.66 -35.97
N LEU A 62 -24.99 -51.01 -35.51
CA LEU A 62 -26.34 -51.30 -36.03
C LEU A 62 -27.19 -50.04 -36.17
N THR A 63 -26.92 -49.20 -37.16
CA THR A 63 -27.92 -48.46 -37.96
C THR A 63 -27.23 -47.68 -39.09
N GLU A 64 -26.86 -48.40 -40.16
CA GLU A 64 -27.21 -47.91 -41.49
C GLU A 64 -28.72 -48.08 -41.66
N GLU A 65 -29.34 -47.25 -42.50
CA GLU A 65 -30.78 -47.16 -42.79
C GLU A 65 -31.59 -46.33 -41.79
N LEU A 66 -31.64 -45.00 -42.02
CA LEU A 66 -32.89 -44.25 -42.23
C LEU A 66 -32.58 -42.75 -42.35
N ASP A 67 -32.70 -42.25 -43.58
CA ASP A 67 -32.70 -40.84 -43.94
C ASP A 67 -33.75 -40.06 -43.16
N LEU A 68 -33.30 -39.20 -42.25
CA LEU A 68 -34.07 -38.08 -41.73
C LEU A 68 -33.16 -36.86 -41.68
N GLU A 69 -33.34 -35.96 -42.65
CA GLU A 69 -32.70 -34.66 -42.66
C GLU A 69 -32.96 -33.94 -41.33
N THR A 70 -31.88 -33.71 -40.58
CA THR A 70 -31.94 -32.80 -39.44
C THR A 70 -32.03 -31.38 -40.00
N PRO A 71 -33.07 -30.58 -39.64
CA PRO A 71 -33.16 -29.21 -40.13
C PRO A 71 -31.93 -28.44 -39.66
N PRO A 72 -31.46 -27.43 -40.43
CA PRO A 72 -30.26 -26.71 -40.09
C PRO A 72 -30.43 -26.14 -38.68
N LYS A 73 -29.47 -26.46 -37.81
CA LYS A 73 -29.36 -25.92 -36.45
C LYS A 73 -29.62 -24.41 -36.57
N PRO A 74 -30.72 -23.87 -36.01
CA PRO A 74 -30.97 -22.45 -36.12
C PRO A 74 -29.76 -21.79 -35.47
N GLN A 75 -29.02 -21.01 -36.27
CA GLN A 75 -28.01 -20.13 -35.73
C GLN A 75 -28.77 -19.23 -34.76
N LEU A 76 -28.60 -19.50 -33.47
CA LEU A 76 -29.11 -18.68 -32.40
C LEU A 76 -28.37 -17.36 -32.50
N GLN A 77 -28.92 -16.49 -33.34
CA GLN A 77 -28.55 -15.11 -33.49
C GLN A 77 -28.40 -14.51 -32.10
N ASP A 78 -27.28 -13.81 -31.95
CA ASP A 78 -26.78 -13.12 -30.77
C ASP A 78 -27.92 -12.37 -30.09
N SER A 79 -28.52 -13.04 -29.10
CA SER A 79 -29.61 -12.48 -28.33
C SER A 79 -28.96 -11.77 -27.15
N PRO A 80 -29.22 -10.47 -26.90
CA PRO A 80 -28.66 -9.75 -25.75
C PRO A 80 -28.98 -10.44 -24.40
N ALA A 81 -30.00 -11.30 -24.39
CA ALA A 81 -30.35 -12.16 -23.26
C ALA A 81 -29.25 -13.18 -22.87
N LYS A 82 -28.45 -13.71 -23.81
CA LYS A 82 -27.37 -14.65 -23.49
C LYS A 82 -26.15 -13.95 -22.87
N GLU A 83 -25.80 -12.77 -23.38
CA GLU A 83 -24.77 -11.91 -22.79
C GLU A 83 -25.17 -11.47 -21.38
N ILE A 84 -26.43 -11.08 -21.17
CA ILE A 84 -26.96 -10.76 -19.84
C ILE A 84 -26.91 -11.97 -18.89
N GLN A 85 -27.21 -13.19 -19.38
CA GLN A 85 -27.12 -14.42 -18.59
C GLN A 85 -25.68 -14.78 -18.22
N GLU A 86 -24.71 -14.55 -19.11
CA GLU A 86 -23.28 -14.71 -18.82
C GLU A 86 -22.73 -13.61 -17.90
N GLU A 87 -23.23 -12.36 -18.02
CA GLU A 87 -22.92 -11.28 -17.08
C GLU A 87 -23.47 -11.55 -15.68
N LEU A 88 -24.64 -12.19 -15.56
CA LEU A 88 -25.20 -12.64 -14.29
C LEU A 88 -24.42 -13.82 -13.68
N ALA A 89 -23.80 -14.67 -14.52
CA ALA A 89 -22.90 -15.73 -14.06
C ALA A 89 -21.55 -15.16 -13.57
N ARG A 90 -21.19 -13.96 -14.00
CA ARG A 90 -19.97 -13.26 -13.60
C ARG A 90 -20.21 -12.47 -12.30
N PHE A 91 -19.28 -12.59 -11.34
CA PHE A 91 -19.35 -11.81 -10.11
C PHE A 91 -19.39 -10.30 -10.41
N PRO A 92 -20.07 -9.47 -9.61
CA PRO A 92 -20.09 -8.02 -9.81
C PRO A 92 -18.67 -7.44 -9.78
N ARG A 93 -18.43 -6.39 -10.56
CA ARG A 93 -17.10 -5.79 -10.74
C ARG A 93 -16.47 -5.34 -9.42
N SER A 94 -17.27 -4.91 -8.45
CA SER A 94 -16.81 -4.58 -7.10
C SER A 94 -16.13 -5.77 -6.41
N LEU A 95 -16.74 -6.96 -6.44
CA LEU A 95 -16.16 -8.18 -5.87
C LEU A 95 -14.94 -8.65 -6.65
N GLN A 96 -15.00 -8.60 -7.98
CA GLN A 96 -13.85 -8.97 -8.82
C GLN A 96 -12.60 -8.16 -8.47
N THR A 97 -12.75 -6.84 -8.26
CA THR A 97 -11.60 -5.98 -7.95
C THR A 97 -10.87 -6.40 -6.67
N LEU A 98 -11.56 -6.97 -5.68
CA LEU A 98 -10.94 -7.41 -4.42
C LEU A 98 -9.92 -8.54 -4.62
N HIS A 99 -10.17 -9.41 -5.58
CA HIS A 99 -9.26 -10.51 -5.94
C HIS A 99 -8.12 -10.09 -6.87
N LEU A 100 -8.23 -8.91 -7.47
CA LEU A 100 -7.23 -8.34 -8.36
C LEU A 100 -6.33 -7.34 -7.63
N GLN A 101 -5.22 -7.00 -8.27
CA GLN A 101 -4.38 -5.89 -7.84
C GLN A 101 -5.14 -4.56 -7.92
N PRO A 102 -4.77 -3.56 -7.08
CA PRO A 102 -5.46 -2.28 -7.07
C PRO A 102 -5.27 -1.58 -8.40
N LEU A 103 -6.38 -1.26 -9.06
CA LEU A 103 -6.39 -0.50 -10.29
C LEU A 103 -5.85 0.91 -10.03
N ARG A 104 -5.19 1.50 -11.03
CA ARG A 104 -4.63 2.85 -10.95
C ARG A 104 -5.15 3.69 -12.10
N ARG A 105 -5.33 4.99 -11.87
CA ARG A 105 -5.66 5.97 -12.90
C ARG A 105 -4.38 6.56 -13.48
N GLU A 106 -4.47 7.00 -14.73
CA GLU A 106 -3.38 7.70 -15.41
C GLU A 106 -3.38 9.18 -15.03
N THR A 107 -2.20 9.81 -15.09
CA THR A 107 -2.02 11.25 -14.85
C THR A 107 -1.98 12.02 -16.15
N GLN A 108 -2.50 13.25 -16.14
CA GLN A 108 -2.45 14.14 -17.30
C GLN A 108 -1.23 15.07 -17.24
N TYR A 109 -1.00 15.73 -16.11
CA TYR A 109 0.05 16.72 -15.91
C TYR A 109 1.19 16.21 -15.02
N GLY A 110 0.88 15.32 -14.08
CA GLY A 110 1.85 14.71 -13.18
C GLY A 110 2.33 15.62 -12.05
N ILE A 111 1.54 16.64 -11.66
CA ILE A 111 1.87 17.55 -10.57
C ILE A 111 1.46 16.90 -9.25
N PRO A 112 2.34 16.82 -8.23
CA PRO A 112 1.99 16.20 -6.95
C PRO A 112 1.03 17.08 -6.14
N SER A 113 -0.13 16.53 -5.78
CA SER A 113 -1.13 17.20 -4.95
C SER A 113 -1.06 16.76 -3.49
N CYS A 114 -0.73 15.49 -3.24
CA CYS A 114 -0.62 14.98 -1.87
C CYS A 114 0.41 13.85 -1.75
N ASP A 115 1.21 13.92 -0.69
CA ASP A 115 2.14 12.87 -0.29
C ASP A 115 1.69 12.28 1.04
N LEU A 116 1.22 11.04 1.01
CA LEU A 116 0.85 10.27 2.19
C LEU A 116 2.01 9.34 2.59
N GLN A 117 2.66 9.65 3.70
CA GLN A 117 3.67 8.80 4.30
C GLN A 117 3.05 7.91 5.39
N LEU A 118 3.12 6.60 5.17
CA LEU A 118 2.74 5.59 6.14
C LEU A 118 3.97 5.12 6.92
N ARG A 119 3.80 4.87 8.23
CA ARG A 119 4.86 4.38 9.12
C ARG A 119 4.32 3.26 10.00
N ALA A 120 5.05 2.17 10.12
CA ALA A 120 4.71 1.08 11.01
C ALA A 120 5.95 0.34 11.49
N TYR A 121 5.81 -0.44 12.56
CA TYR A 121 6.89 -1.32 13.06
C TYR A 121 6.86 -2.72 12.42
N SER A 122 5.80 -3.06 11.67
CA SER A 122 5.62 -4.35 10.99
C SER A 122 5.21 -4.14 9.55
N ALA A 123 5.62 -5.06 8.65
CA ALA A 123 5.38 -4.95 7.20
C ALA A 123 3.93 -5.28 6.81
N ARG A 124 3.31 -6.27 7.46
CA ARG A 124 1.96 -6.74 7.12
C ARG A 124 0.88 -5.65 7.24
N PRO A 125 0.78 -4.90 8.37
CA PRO A 125 -0.19 -3.81 8.50
C PRO A 125 -0.04 -2.72 7.45
N ILE A 126 1.20 -2.28 7.20
CA ILE A 126 1.47 -1.17 6.29
C ILE A 126 1.23 -1.55 4.84
N GLU A 127 1.52 -2.78 4.43
CA GLU A 127 1.26 -3.29 3.08
C GLU A 127 -0.24 -3.44 2.82
N PHE A 128 -0.97 -4.05 3.76
CA PHE A 128 -2.41 -4.16 3.69
C PHE A 128 -3.10 -2.79 3.59
N PHE A 129 -2.73 -1.86 4.48
CA PHE A 129 -3.33 -0.53 4.48
C PHE A 129 -2.94 0.30 3.24
N SER A 130 -1.74 0.08 2.70
CA SER A 130 -1.34 0.70 1.44
C SER A 130 -2.22 0.24 0.28
N ASP A 131 -2.53 -1.06 0.19
CA ASP A 131 -3.43 -1.60 -0.84
C ASP A 131 -4.84 -1.01 -0.72
N PHE A 132 -5.37 -0.98 0.51
CA PHE A 132 -6.66 -0.35 0.81
C PHE A 132 -6.71 1.13 0.37
N ALA A 133 -5.66 1.89 0.66
CA ALA A 133 -5.58 3.30 0.29
C ALA A 133 -5.55 3.52 -1.23
N LEU A 134 -4.84 2.66 -1.97
CA LEU A 134 -4.84 2.71 -3.44
C LEU A 134 -6.22 2.41 -4.04
N ARG A 135 -6.94 1.43 -3.48
CA ARG A 135 -8.31 1.10 -3.92
C ARG A 135 -9.25 2.28 -3.72
N ALA A 136 -9.20 2.92 -2.54
CA ALA A 136 -10.01 4.10 -2.25
C ALA A 136 -9.72 5.25 -3.21
N ALA A 137 -8.43 5.50 -3.52
CA ALA A 137 -8.03 6.55 -4.47
C ALA A 137 -8.60 6.29 -5.88
N TYR A 138 -8.60 5.03 -6.35
CA TYR A 138 -9.12 4.67 -7.67
C TYR A 138 -10.61 4.99 -7.84
N TYR A 139 -11.42 4.75 -6.80
CA TYR A 139 -12.85 5.04 -6.82
C TYR A 139 -13.14 6.54 -6.79
N LEU A 140 -12.31 7.33 -6.12
CA LEU A 140 -12.38 8.80 -6.12
C LEU A 140 -11.79 9.44 -7.38
N GLY A 141 -11.27 8.64 -8.32
CA GLY A 141 -10.67 9.13 -9.55
C GLY A 141 -9.27 9.75 -9.38
N LEU A 142 -8.65 9.58 -8.21
CA LEU A 142 -7.33 10.12 -7.92
C LEU A 142 -6.23 9.19 -8.48
N PRO A 143 -5.30 9.68 -9.33
CA PRO A 143 -4.20 8.87 -9.81
C PRO A 143 -3.11 8.76 -8.75
N ALA A 144 -3.17 7.63 -8.02
CA ALA A 144 -2.22 7.30 -6.96
C ALA A 144 -1.03 6.48 -7.49
N PHE A 145 0.17 6.95 -7.16
CA PHE A 145 1.42 6.24 -7.36
C PHE A 145 1.69 5.39 -6.13
N GLY A 146 2.00 4.12 -6.41
CA GLY A 146 1.99 3.02 -5.43
C GLY A 146 2.90 3.21 -4.22
N PRO A 147 2.83 2.28 -3.24
CA PRO A 147 3.57 2.36 -1.99
C PRO A 147 5.06 2.24 -2.23
N THR A 148 5.71 3.38 -2.43
CA THR A 148 7.14 3.45 -2.66
C THR A 148 7.85 3.16 -1.34
N PRO A 149 8.70 2.11 -1.26
CA PRO A 149 9.48 1.84 -0.06
C PRO A 149 10.43 2.98 0.21
N LEU A 150 10.22 3.70 1.30
CA LEU A 150 11.22 4.62 1.81
C LEU A 150 12.22 3.87 2.69
N PRO A 151 13.47 4.34 2.81
CA PRO A 151 14.46 3.71 3.68
C PRO A 151 13.92 3.55 5.10
N ARG A 152 14.10 2.36 5.70
CA ARG A 152 13.68 2.10 7.08
C ARG A 152 14.56 2.89 8.06
N ILE A 153 13.95 3.40 9.13
CA ILE A 153 14.69 4.03 10.24
C ILE A 153 14.98 2.94 11.26
N VAL A 154 16.25 2.76 11.64
CA VAL A 154 16.65 1.77 12.65
C VAL A 154 17.23 2.50 13.84
N GLN A 155 16.53 2.43 14.98
CA GLN A 155 17.00 2.96 16.25
C GLN A 155 17.52 1.80 17.08
N ARG A 156 18.76 1.90 17.59
CA ARG A 156 19.41 0.85 18.39
C ARG A 156 19.77 1.38 19.77
N TRP A 157 19.57 0.56 20.78
CA TRP A 157 20.00 0.86 22.15
C TRP A 157 20.57 -0.39 22.80
N THR A 158 21.54 -0.18 23.68
CA THR A 158 22.22 -1.25 24.41
C THR A 158 21.89 -1.11 25.89
N VAL A 159 21.31 -2.14 26.49
CA VAL A 159 20.87 -2.12 27.89
C VAL A 159 21.61 -3.23 28.64
N PRO A 160 22.06 -2.98 29.89
CA PRO A 160 22.56 -4.05 30.74
C PRO A 160 21.46 -5.07 31.01
N ARG A 161 21.77 -6.37 30.92
CA ARG A 161 20.76 -7.43 31.18
C ARG A 161 20.28 -7.46 32.63
N SER A 162 21.14 -7.04 33.56
CA SER A 162 20.86 -6.92 34.99
C SER A 162 20.68 -5.45 35.36
N HIS A 163 19.76 -5.17 36.29
CA HIS A 163 19.59 -3.84 36.87
C HIS A 163 20.81 -3.40 37.72
N PHE A 164 21.60 -4.34 38.23
CA PHE A 164 22.71 -4.07 39.17
C PHE A 164 24.05 -4.68 38.72
N ILE A 165 25.16 -3.97 39.02
CA ILE A 165 26.61 -4.22 38.86
C ILE A 165 27.15 -4.90 37.57
N PHE A 166 26.42 -5.82 36.93
CA PHE A 166 26.86 -6.66 35.82
C PHE A 166 26.88 -5.93 34.46
N LYS A 167 27.64 -4.83 34.34
CA LYS A 167 27.75 -4.01 33.12
C LYS A 167 28.41 -4.72 31.93
N LYS A 168 29.23 -5.76 32.17
CA LYS A 168 29.85 -6.57 31.10
C LYS A 168 28.82 -7.40 30.32
N SER A 169 27.67 -7.68 30.93
CA SER A 169 26.56 -8.40 30.30
C SER A 169 25.52 -7.40 29.76
N GLN A 170 25.56 -7.17 28.45
CA GLN A 170 24.65 -6.24 27.77
C GLN A 170 23.88 -6.95 26.66
N GLU A 171 22.76 -6.36 26.26
CA GLU A 171 21.93 -6.80 25.16
C GLU A 171 21.60 -5.62 24.23
N ASN A 172 21.54 -5.92 22.94
CA ASN A 172 21.22 -4.95 21.90
C ASN A 172 19.75 -5.07 21.56
N TYR A 173 19.04 -3.97 21.59
CA TYR A 173 17.67 -3.86 21.12
C TYR A 173 17.60 -2.93 19.93
N GLU A 174 16.62 -3.16 19.07
CA GLU A 174 16.33 -2.27 17.95
C GLU A 174 14.84 -2.04 17.75
N ARG A 175 14.52 -0.84 17.28
CA ARG A 175 13.21 -0.47 16.74
C ARG A 175 13.37 -0.08 15.29
N ILE A 176 12.78 -0.88 14.41
CA ILE A 176 12.77 -0.65 12.97
C ILE A 176 11.43 -0.02 12.60
N THR A 177 11.46 1.22 12.11
CA THR A 177 10.30 1.89 11.54
C THR A 177 10.33 1.73 10.02
N LEU A 178 9.42 0.93 9.49
CA LEU A 178 9.17 0.77 8.06
C LEU A 178 8.33 1.94 7.57
N ARG A 179 8.62 2.40 6.35
CA ARG A 179 7.99 3.59 5.77
C ARG A 179 7.58 3.32 4.33
N ARG A 180 6.37 3.71 3.96
CA ARG A 180 5.87 3.68 2.59
C ARG A 180 5.35 5.07 2.23
N LEU A 181 5.52 5.47 0.98
CA LEU A 181 5.01 6.72 0.44
C LEU A 181 3.97 6.41 -0.64
N ILE A 182 2.80 7.00 -0.54
CA ILE A 182 1.79 7.03 -1.59
C ILE A 182 1.69 8.48 -2.04
N GLN A 183 1.92 8.72 -3.33
CA GLN A 183 1.86 10.05 -3.92
C GLN A 183 0.64 10.13 -4.84
N ILE A 184 -0.21 11.12 -4.62
CA ILE A 184 -1.31 11.47 -5.52
C ILE A 184 -0.84 12.63 -6.39
N ARG A 185 -1.05 12.48 -7.69
CA ARG A 185 -0.83 13.56 -8.67
C ARG A 185 -2.17 14.05 -9.21
N ASP A 186 -2.21 15.28 -9.69
CA ASP A 186 -3.37 15.88 -10.38
C ASP A 186 -4.71 15.69 -9.64
N GLY A 187 -4.69 15.75 -8.30
CA GLY A 187 -5.88 15.57 -7.46
C GLY A 187 -6.53 16.90 -7.11
N ASN A 188 -7.86 16.95 -7.18
CA ASN A 188 -8.63 18.08 -6.64
C ASN A 188 -8.48 18.13 -5.10
N PRO A 189 -8.24 19.31 -4.49
CA PRO A 189 -8.00 19.42 -3.05
C PRO A 189 -9.14 18.88 -2.19
N GLU A 190 -10.39 19.11 -2.55
CA GLU A 190 -11.56 18.63 -1.81
C GLU A 190 -11.65 17.09 -1.86
N THR A 191 -11.43 16.51 -3.03
CA THR A 191 -11.44 15.04 -3.22
C THR A 191 -10.30 14.37 -2.44
N VAL A 192 -9.13 15.00 -2.40
CA VAL A 192 -7.99 14.54 -1.58
C VAL A 192 -8.33 14.60 -0.09
N GLN A 193 -8.99 15.66 0.39
CA GLN A 193 -9.43 15.74 1.78
C GLN A 193 -10.45 14.64 2.14
N ILE A 194 -11.42 14.38 1.26
CA ILE A 194 -12.38 13.28 1.42
C ILE A 194 -11.66 11.93 1.50
N TRP A 195 -10.67 11.71 0.64
CA TRP A 195 -9.84 10.50 0.67
C TRP A 195 -9.10 10.36 2.00
N LEU A 196 -8.43 11.42 2.48
CA LEU A 196 -7.72 11.41 3.76
C LEU A 196 -8.66 11.17 4.95
N ALA A 197 -9.83 11.79 4.94
CA ALA A 197 -10.86 11.59 5.97
C ALA A 197 -11.36 10.14 5.98
N PHE A 198 -11.58 9.55 4.80
CA PHE A 198 -11.96 8.14 4.67
C PHE A 198 -10.87 7.20 5.24
N LEU A 199 -9.60 7.48 4.94
CA LEU A 199 -8.48 6.71 5.49
C LEU A 199 -8.35 6.85 7.01
N GLN A 200 -8.59 8.04 7.56
CA GLN A 200 -8.57 8.27 9.00
C GLN A 200 -9.70 7.50 9.71
N LYS A 201 -10.91 7.50 9.13
CA LYS A 201 -12.05 6.74 9.67
C LYS A 201 -11.80 5.24 9.69
N HIS A 202 -11.12 4.70 8.68
CA HIS A 202 -10.84 3.28 8.51
C HIS A 202 -9.36 2.94 8.75
N ALA A 203 -8.69 3.66 9.65
CA ALA A 203 -7.26 3.50 9.91
C ALA A 203 -6.93 2.10 10.48
N TYR A 204 -5.96 1.41 9.88
CA TYR A 204 -5.51 0.12 10.37
C TYR A 204 -4.62 0.28 11.62
N PRO A 205 -4.80 -0.53 12.68
CA PRO A 205 -4.05 -0.39 13.91
C PRO A 205 -2.53 -0.58 13.71
N GLY A 206 -1.73 0.24 14.41
CA GLY A 206 -0.27 0.18 14.33
C GLY A 206 0.33 0.82 13.07
N VAL A 207 -0.49 1.47 12.23
CA VAL A 207 -0.03 2.31 11.11
C VAL A 207 -0.22 3.78 11.47
N GLY A 208 0.87 4.54 11.49
CA GLY A 208 0.85 6.00 11.60
C GLY A 208 0.86 6.65 10.22
N MET A 209 0.09 7.72 10.06
CA MET A 209 -0.04 8.46 8.79
C MET A 209 0.50 9.89 8.95
N LYS A 210 1.19 10.37 7.92
CA LYS A 210 1.53 11.79 7.76
C LYS A 210 1.21 12.19 6.32
N ALA A 211 0.29 13.12 6.15
CA ALA A 211 -0.02 13.67 4.83
C ALA A 211 0.59 15.07 4.69
N ASN A 212 1.24 15.33 3.56
CA ASN A 212 1.53 16.68 3.09
C ASN A 212 0.59 16.94 1.91
N MET A 213 -0.14 18.06 1.92
CA MET A 213 -1.07 18.46 0.86
C MET A 213 -0.58 19.77 0.24
N TRP A 214 -0.61 19.85 -1.07
CA TRP A 214 -0.29 21.05 -1.84
C TRP A 214 -1.57 21.58 -2.49
N GLU A 215 -1.77 22.89 -2.36
CA GLU A 215 -2.90 23.61 -2.93
C GLU A 215 -2.39 24.84 -3.65
N PHE A 216 -3.04 25.21 -4.75
CA PHE A 216 -2.76 26.44 -5.47
C PHE A 216 -3.62 27.56 -4.88
N GLY A 217 -2.98 28.61 -4.37
CA GLY A 217 -3.66 29.83 -3.93
C GLY A 217 -3.33 31.00 -4.85
N ALA A 218 -4.22 31.98 -4.95
CA ALA A 218 -3.91 33.21 -5.65
C ALA A 218 -2.97 34.11 -4.80
N LEU A 219 -2.44 35.16 -5.41
CA LEU A 219 -1.58 36.12 -4.74
C LEU A 219 -2.30 36.90 -3.62
N ASP A 220 -3.61 37.13 -3.76
CA ASP A 220 -4.42 37.89 -2.79
C ASP A 220 -5.12 36.97 -1.78
N ALA A 221 -4.32 36.18 -1.06
CA ALA A 221 -4.81 35.16 -0.13
C ALA A 221 -5.70 35.72 0.99
N ALA A 222 -5.51 36.99 1.39
CA ALA A 222 -6.28 37.59 2.48
C ALA A 222 -7.78 37.71 2.13
N LYS A 223 -8.10 38.21 0.94
CA LYS A 223 -9.49 38.36 0.50
C LYS A 223 -10.16 37.01 0.28
N GLU A 224 -9.43 36.05 -0.32
CA GLU A 224 -9.93 34.68 -0.51
C GLU A 224 -10.24 34.01 0.83
N MET A 225 -9.38 34.19 1.85
CA MET A 225 -9.62 33.66 3.19
C MET A 225 -10.86 34.27 3.86
N ASP A 226 -11.08 35.58 3.73
CA ASP A 226 -12.26 36.24 4.30
C ASP A 226 -13.56 35.79 3.63
N GLU A 227 -13.54 35.59 2.31
CA GLU A 227 -14.68 35.07 1.56
C GLU A 227 -14.94 33.59 1.86
N ALA A 228 -13.89 32.79 1.94
CA ALA A 228 -13.98 31.37 2.32
C ALA A 228 -14.49 31.21 3.75
N ALA A 229 -14.08 32.07 4.69
CA ALA A 229 -14.58 32.05 6.07
C ALA A 229 -16.10 32.30 6.14
N LYS A 230 -16.63 33.20 5.31
CA LYS A 230 -18.08 33.45 5.22
C LYS A 230 -18.84 32.23 4.69
N LYS A 231 -18.29 31.54 3.68
CA LYS A 231 -18.88 30.30 3.15
C LYS A 231 -18.84 29.17 4.18
N ALA A 232 -17.68 28.96 4.80
CA ALA A 232 -17.48 27.92 5.81
C ALA A 232 -18.35 28.15 7.06
N ALA A 233 -18.65 29.41 7.43
CA ALA A 233 -19.55 29.70 8.54
C ALA A 233 -20.92 29.03 8.37
N ALA A 234 -21.48 29.03 7.14
CA ALA A 234 -22.75 28.39 6.85
C ALA A 234 -22.70 26.87 7.01
N ASP A 235 -21.60 26.22 6.60
CA ASP A 235 -21.44 24.76 6.76
C ASP A 235 -21.27 24.37 8.24
N ILE A 236 -20.57 25.22 9.01
CA ILE A 236 -20.30 25.01 10.44
C ILE A 236 -21.56 25.17 11.29
N GLU A 237 -22.58 25.92 10.84
CA GLU A 237 -23.86 26.11 11.57
C GLU A 237 -24.47 24.78 12.07
N SER A 238 -24.45 23.75 11.23
CA SER A 238 -24.90 22.40 11.58
C SER A 238 -24.05 21.72 12.68
N SER A 239 -22.75 21.99 12.69
CA SER A 239 -21.76 21.33 13.57
C SER A 239 -21.70 21.93 14.97
N TRP A 240 -22.29 23.11 15.21
CA TRP A 240 -22.32 23.75 16.55
C TRP A 240 -23.03 22.92 17.61
N VAL A 241 -23.93 22.01 17.21
CA VAL A 241 -24.59 21.07 18.13
C VAL A 241 -23.58 20.22 18.90
N HIS A 242 -22.42 19.92 18.30
CA HIS A 242 -21.36 19.16 18.96
C HIS A 242 -20.61 19.95 20.04
N PHE A 243 -20.74 21.29 20.05
CA PHE A 243 -20.01 22.16 20.94
C PHE A 243 -20.90 22.69 22.07
N GLY A 244 -20.81 22.07 23.25
CA GLY A 244 -21.53 22.49 24.45
C GLY A 244 -20.64 23.24 25.45
N GLN A 245 -21.07 24.43 25.87
CA GLN A 245 -20.37 25.21 26.89
C GLN A 245 -21.12 25.18 28.22
N LYS A 246 -20.40 24.89 29.32
CA LYS A 246 -20.96 24.95 30.69
C LYS A 246 -20.69 26.27 31.40
N LYS A 247 -19.68 27.03 30.94
CA LYS A 247 -19.25 28.31 31.53
C LYS A 247 -19.20 29.36 30.42
N PRO A 248 -19.56 30.62 30.71
CA PRO A 248 -19.38 31.70 29.75
C PRO A 248 -17.89 31.86 29.42
N LEU A 249 -17.56 32.01 28.15
CA LEU A 249 -16.20 32.33 27.73
C LEU A 249 -15.84 33.75 28.21
N GLY A 250 -14.60 33.90 28.70
CA GLY A 250 -14.03 35.18 29.10
C GLY A 250 -13.60 36.02 27.89
N SER A 251 -12.48 36.73 28.02
CA SER A 251 -11.95 37.53 26.92
C SER A 251 -11.31 36.66 25.82
N VAL A 252 -11.18 37.19 24.60
CA VAL A 252 -10.53 36.47 23.48
C VAL A 252 -9.09 36.04 23.80
N LYS A 253 -8.38 36.83 24.63
CA LYS A 253 -7.02 36.49 25.07
C LYS A 253 -7.03 35.22 25.92
N ASP A 254 -7.97 35.14 26.87
CA ASP A 254 -8.12 33.97 27.74
C ASP A 254 -8.46 32.71 26.92
N VAL A 255 -9.32 32.85 25.90
CA VAL A 255 -9.66 31.74 24.99
C VAL A 255 -8.44 31.29 24.19
N LYS A 256 -7.63 32.23 23.67
CA LYS A 256 -6.41 31.90 22.93
C LYS A 256 -5.39 31.17 23.81
N GLU A 257 -5.20 31.64 25.03
CA GLU A 257 -4.32 30.99 26.01
C GLU A 257 -4.82 29.59 26.37
N MET A 258 -6.12 29.44 26.59
CA MET A 258 -6.77 28.14 26.82
C MET A 258 -6.50 27.18 25.65
N LEU A 259 -6.72 27.61 24.40
CA LEU A 259 -6.47 26.77 23.22
C LEU A 259 -4.99 26.37 23.09
N GLN A 260 -4.07 27.28 23.39
CA GLN A 260 -2.64 26.98 23.37
C GLN A 260 -2.26 25.95 24.43
N LYS A 261 -2.76 26.11 25.66
CA LYS A 261 -2.51 25.20 26.77
C LYS A 261 -3.09 23.82 26.52
N GLU A 262 -4.33 23.74 26.03
CA GLU A 262 -4.99 22.47 25.70
C GLU A 262 -4.27 21.74 24.56
N ARG A 263 -3.81 22.47 23.52
CA ARG A 263 -3.02 21.87 22.43
C ARG A 263 -1.76 21.15 22.94
N VAL A 264 -1.00 21.82 23.81
CA VAL A 264 0.23 21.27 24.44
C VAL A 264 -0.10 20.04 25.29
N THR A 265 -1.21 20.12 26.05
CA THR A 265 -1.65 19.04 26.94
C THR A 265 -2.08 17.80 26.14
N LEU A 266 -2.90 17.97 25.10
CA LEU A 266 -3.34 16.88 24.21
C LEU A 266 -2.20 16.26 23.41
N ALA A 267 -1.20 17.05 23.01
CA ALA A 267 0.01 16.56 22.36
C ALA A 267 0.92 15.75 23.30
N GLY A 268 0.68 15.78 24.62
CA GLY A 268 1.51 15.10 25.61
C GLY A 268 2.85 15.81 25.87
N GLY A 269 2.93 17.11 25.60
CA GLY A 269 4.16 17.89 25.72
C GLY A 269 4.25 18.96 24.64
N ARG A 270 5.24 18.85 23.75
CA ARG A 270 5.51 19.84 22.69
C ARG A 270 4.84 19.47 21.37
#